data_AF-A0A957VDQ6-F1
#
_entry.id   AF-A0A957VDQ6-F1
#
_cell.length_a   1.000
_cell.length_b   1.000
_cell.length_c   1.000
_cell.angle_alpha   90.00
_cell.angle_beta   90.00
_cell.angle_gamma   90.00
#
_symmetry.space_group_name_H-M   'P 1'
#
loop_
_entity.id
_entity.type
_entity.pdbx_description
1 polymer ?
#
loop_
_entity_poly.entity_id
_entity_poly.type
_entity_poly.pdbx_seq_one_letter_code
_entity_poly.pdbx_strand_id
1 'polypeptide(L)'
;MKITEETLREDPGWIPLLMGLPAACFWELIEAVKTTYPSYEQQRHERPNRKRGVGGGRKYDLPLVIRVALVLTYLRLHVNQALVAKFFGASQSDVSRELRRLGPLLKQVLPCPEVWELVESEQPLSEEQRLKLSELADGQVLIDATEQPIYRSQDSATRKADYSGKKTVYPQNTICDRW
;
A
#
# COMPACT_ATOMS: atom_id res chain seq x y z
N MET A 1 -11.66 15.82 -20.32
CA MET A 1 -12.75 15.06 -19.66
C MET A 1 -12.37 14.85 -18.21
N LYS A 2 -13.29 15.09 -17.26
CA LYS A 2 -13.07 14.83 -15.83
C LYS A 2 -13.97 13.67 -15.43
N ILE A 3 -13.42 12.63 -14.83
CA ILE A 3 -14.17 11.50 -14.30
C ILE A 3 -14.82 11.95 -12.99
N THR A 4 -16.14 11.95 -12.96
CA THR A 4 -16.95 12.24 -11.75
C THR A 4 -17.68 11.00 -11.28
N GLU A 5 -18.41 11.10 -10.16
CA GLU A 5 -19.14 9.94 -9.64
C GLU A 5 -20.26 9.54 -10.61
N GLU A 6 -20.90 10.53 -11.23
CA GLU A 6 -21.90 10.33 -12.28
C GLU A 6 -21.28 9.58 -13.46
N THR A 7 -20.09 9.98 -13.93
CA THR A 7 -19.38 9.28 -15.02
C THR A 7 -19.14 7.80 -14.70
N LEU A 8 -18.75 7.49 -13.45
CA LEU A 8 -18.50 6.11 -13.01
C LEU A 8 -19.79 5.28 -12.89
N ARG A 9 -20.93 5.93 -12.68
CA ARG A 9 -22.24 5.26 -12.62
C ARG A 9 -22.83 5.04 -14.00
N GLU A 10 -22.70 6.03 -14.89
CA GLU A 10 -23.18 5.97 -16.28
C GLU A 10 -22.35 4.99 -17.12
N ASP A 11 -21.03 4.99 -16.93
CA ASP A 11 -20.11 4.06 -17.60
C ASP A 11 -19.22 3.35 -16.56
N PRO A 12 -19.71 2.23 -15.99
CA PRO A 12 -18.94 1.44 -15.04
C PRO A 12 -17.66 0.83 -15.63
N GLY A 13 -17.46 0.84 -16.95
CA GLY A 13 -16.27 0.31 -17.61
C GLY A 13 -14.97 1.01 -17.21
N TRP A 14 -15.06 2.28 -16.76
CA TRP A 14 -13.93 3.01 -16.22
C TRP A 14 -13.35 2.38 -14.94
N ILE A 15 -14.18 1.72 -14.14
CA ILE A 15 -13.76 1.14 -12.85
C ILE A 15 -12.75 0.01 -13.02
N PRO A 16 -13.04 -1.09 -13.74
CA PRO A 16 -12.07 -2.15 -13.96
C PRO A 16 -10.86 -1.66 -14.77
N LEU A 17 -11.07 -0.75 -15.72
CA LEU A 17 -9.99 -0.19 -16.54
C LEU A 17 -8.95 0.56 -15.70
N LEU A 18 -9.39 1.47 -14.83
CA LEU A 18 -8.48 2.35 -14.10
C LEU A 18 -8.07 1.78 -12.74
N MET A 19 -8.97 1.09 -12.05
CA MET A 19 -8.79 0.70 -10.65
C MET A 19 -8.49 -0.79 -10.51
N GLY A 20 -8.74 -1.59 -11.54
CA GLY A 20 -8.39 -3.02 -11.57
C GLY A 20 -9.30 -3.92 -10.72
N LEU A 21 -10.53 -3.48 -10.44
CA LEU A 21 -11.53 -4.28 -9.73
C LEU A 21 -12.91 -4.22 -10.42
N PRO A 22 -13.78 -5.23 -10.23
CA PRO A 22 -15.14 -5.18 -10.73
C PRO A 22 -15.91 -3.98 -10.18
N ALA A 23 -16.82 -3.42 -10.98
CA ALA A 23 -17.62 -2.27 -10.59
C ALA A 23 -18.44 -2.51 -9.31
N ALA A 24 -19.03 -3.70 -9.14
CA ALA A 24 -19.76 -4.07 -7.93
C ALA A 24 -18.87 -4.00 -6.68
N CYS A 25 -17.68 -4.64 -6.73
CA CYS A 25 -16.71 -4.61 -5.63
C CYS A 25 -16.24 -3.19 -5.29
N PHE A 26 -16.14 -2.30 -6.29
CA PHE A 26 -15.79 -0.91 -6.04
C PHE A 26 -16.86 -0.20 -5.21
N TRP A 27 -18.14 -0.38 -5.55
CA TRP A 27 -19.22 0.24 -4.79
C TRP A 27 -19.36 -0.35 -3.38
N GLU A 28 -19.15 -1.65 -3.20
CA GLU A 28 -19.05 -2.27 -1.87
C GLU A 28 -17.91 -1.69 -1.04
N LEU A 29 -16.73 -1.53 -1.64
CA LEU A 29 -15.58 -0.87 -1.02
C LEU A 29 -15.90 0.57 -0.61
N ILE A 30 -16.60 1.31 -1.46
CA ILE A 30 -17.02 2.69 -1.16
C ILE A 30 -17.93 2.74 0.06
N GLU A 31 -18.87 1.81 0.19
CA GLU A 31 -19.75 1.75 1.37
C GLU A 31 -18.96 1.41 2.63
N ALA A 32 -18.06 0.41 2.57
CA ALA A 32 -17.19 0.08 3.70
C ALA A 32 -16.29 1.26 4.12
N VAL A 33 -15.75 2.00 3.14
CA VAL A 33 -14.99 3.24 3.39
C VAL A 33 -15.88 4.31 4.02
N LYS A 34 -17.10 4.55 3.51
CA LYS A 34 -18.02 5.55 4.08
C LYS A 34 -18.36 5.24 5.55
N THR A 35 -18.53 3.97 5.91
CA THR A 35 -18.82 3.55 7.29
C THR A 35 -17.63 3.81 8.22
N THR A 36 -16.41 3.54 7.77
CA THR A 36 -15.18 3.62 8.58
C THR A 36 -14.55 5.03 8.60
N TYR A 37 -14.78 5.82 7.55
CA TYR A 37 -14.15 7.12 7.34
C TYR A 37 -14.36 8.12 8.50
N PRO A 38 -15.56 8.26 9.12
CA PRO A 38 -15.75 9.21 10.22
C PRO A 38 -14.85 8.90 11.42
N SER A 39 -14.78 7.64 11.85
CA SER A 39 -13.92 7.20 12.95
C SER A 39 -12.44 7.39 12.61
N TYR A 40 -12.06 7.04 11.39
CA TYR A 40 -10.69 7.22 10.90
C TYR A 40 -10.26 8.70 10.89
N GLU A 41 -11.09 9.61 10.38
CA GLU A 41 -10.78 11.04 10.38
C GLU A 41 -10.69 11.62 11.79
N GLN A 42 -11.53 11.16 12.71
CA GLN A 42 -11.46 11.54 14.12
C GLN A 42 -10.10 11.15 14.73
N GLN A 43 -9.69 9.88 14.61
CA GLN A 43 -8.40 9.41 15.11
C GLN A 43 -7.23 10.18 14.48
N ARG A 44 -7.30 10.43 13.17
CA ARG A 44 -6.29 11.23 12.45
C ARG A 44 -6.21 12.67 12.97
N HIS A 45 -7.31 13.24 13.43
CA HIS A 45 -7.37 14.58 14.01
C HIS A 45 -6.87 14.65 15.45
N GLU A 46 -6.98 13.56 16.21
CA GLU A 46 -6.55 13.43 17.61
C GLU A 46 -5.06 13.10 17.77
N ARG A 47 -4.33 12.85 16.67
CA ARG A 47 -2.90 12.51 16.70
C ARG A 47 -2.07 13.50 17.53
N PRO A 48 -1.08 13.02 18.32
CA PRO A 48 -0.21 13.87 19.11
C PRO A 48 0.59 14.82 18.22
N ASN A 49 1.00 15.97 18.77
CA ASN A 49 1.79 17.00 18.09
C ASN A 49 1.10 17.66 16.88
N ARG A 50 -0.23 17.59 16.77
CA ARG A 50 -0.97 18.30 15.73
C ARG A 50 -1.02 19.80 16.04
N LYS A 51 -0.42 20.61 15.15
CA LYS A 51 -0.34 22.08 15.30
C LYS A 51 -1.63 22.85 14.96
N ARG A 52 -2.57 22.25 14.21
CA ARG A 52 -3.80 22.92 13.75
C ARG A 52 -5.01 22.33 14.46
N GLY A 53 -6.02 23.13 14.79
CA GLY A 53 -7.31 22.65 15.34
C GLY A 53 -8.10 21.80 14.34
N VAL A 54 -9.04 20.98 14.81
CA VAL A 54 -9.94 20.19 13.94
C VAL A 54 -10.67 21.13 12.97
N GLY A 55 -10.75 20.76 11.69
CA GLY A 55 -11.29 21.66 10.66
C GLY A 55 -10.37 22.79 10.18
N GLY A 56 -9.22 23.05 10.82
CA GLY A 56 -8.24 24.08 10.40
C GLY A 56 -7.40 23.71 9.15
N GLY A 57 -7.82 22.69 8.41
CA GLY A 57 -7.21 22.28 7.15
C GLY A 57 -7.95 22.86 5.95
N ARG A 58 -7.36 22.74 4.76
CA ARG A 58 -8.08 22.98 3.50
C ARG A 58 -9.24 21.99 3.39
N LYS A 59 -10.41 22.47 3.00
CA LYS A 59 -11.57 21.63 2.67
C LYS A 59 -11.22 20.70 1.50
N TYR A 60 -11.90 19.55 1.43
CA TYR A 60 -11.73 18.63 0.33
C TYR A 60 -12.47 19.19 -0.90
N ASP A 61 -11.75 19.30 -2.03
CA ASP A 61 -12.32 19.80 -3.29
C ASP A 61 -13.05 18.67 -4.07
N LEU A 62 -12.84 17.41 -3.68
CA LEU A 62 -13.36 16.23 -4.35
C LEU A 62 -14.26 15.40 -3.40
N PRO A 63 -15.36 14.81 -3.90
CA PRO A 63 -16.15 13.84 -3.16
C PRO A 63 -15.32 12.63 -2.71
N LEU A 64 -15.70 12.00 -1.59
CA LEU A 64 -14.97 10.84 -1.04
C LEU A 64 -14.82 9.70 -2.07
N VAL A 65 -15.88 9.42 -2.84
CA VAL A 65 -15.86 8.40 -3.90
C VAL A 65 -14.75 8.66 -4.91
N ILE A 66 -14.63 9.91 -5.36
CA ILE A 66 -13.61 10.30 -6.34
C ILE A 66 -12.21 10.33 -5.73
N ARG A 67 -12.07 10.67 -4.46
CA ARG A 67 -10.78 10.59 -3.76
C ARG A 67 -10.31 9.14 -3.64
N VAL A 68 -11.22 8.19 -3.36
CA VAL A 68 -10.89 6.75 -3.34
C VAL A 68 -10.55 6.24 -4.74
N ALA A 69 -11.38 6.54 -5.74
CA ALA A 69 -11.13 6.18 -7.14
C ALA A 69 -9.76 6.68 -7.63
N LEU A 70 -9.41 7.91 -7.28
CA LEU A 70 -8.14 8.55 -7.58
C LEU A 70 -6.96 7.77 -6.98
N VAL A 71 -7.06 7.38 -5.70
CA VAL A 71 -6.00 6.61 -5.03
C VAL A 71 -5.85 5.23 -5.64
N LEU A 72 -6.95 4.51 -5.86
CA LEU A 72 -6.93 3.18 -6.49
C LEU A 72 -6.36 3.23 -7.91
N THR A 73 -6.70 4.26 -8.68
CA THR A 73 -6.16 4.45 -10.04
C THR A 73 -4.63 4.62 -10.01
N TYR A 74 -4.11 5.40 -9.06
CA TYR A 74 -2.66 5.53 -8.90
C TYR A 74 -2.00 4.20 -8.50
N LEU A 75 -2.58 3.49 -7.54
CA LEU A 75 -2.06 2.20 -7.07
C LEU A 75 -2.11 1.11 -8.15
N ARG A 76 -3.12 1.13 -9.02
CA ARG A 76 -3.28 0.15 -10.10
C ARG A 76 -2.35 0.42 -11.27
N LEU A 77 -2.32 1.66 -11.75
CA LEU A 77 -1.62 2.00 -13.00
C LEU A 77 -0.15 2.37 -12.78
N HIS A 78 0.24 2.73 -11.55
CA HIS A 78 1.58 3.21 -11.20
C HIS A 78 2.10 4.36 -12.11
N VAL A 79 1.19 5.13 -12.71
CA VAL A 79 1.52 6.26 -13.58
C VAL A 79 1.82 7.52 -12.77
N ASN A 80 2.35 8.54 -13.44
CA ASN A 80 2.64 9.83 -12.83
C ASN A 80 1.38 10.42 -12.15
N GLN A 81 1.54 10.89 -10.91
CA GLN A 81 0.47 11.54 -10.15
C GLN A 81 -0.16 12.72 -10.89
N ALA A 82 0.61 13.47 -11.69
CA ALA A 82 0.08 14.55 -12.52
C ALA A 82 -0.91 14.03 -13.58
N LEU A 83 -0.67 12.85 -14.15
CA LEU A 83 -1.58 12.21 -15.11
C LEU A 83 -2.85 11.74 -14.41
N VAL A 84 -2.73 11.09 -13.26
CA VAL A 84 -3.89 10.69 -12.44
C VAL A 84 -4.74 11.91 -12.08
N ALA A 85 -4.09 13.01 -11.69
CA ALA A 85 -4.78 14.26 -11.38
C ALA A 85 -5.60 14.79 -12.57
N LYS A 86 -5.10 14.64 -13.81
CA LYS A 86 -5.84 15.05 -15.02
C LYS A 86 -7.12 14.24 -15.23
N PHE A 87 -7.14 12.95 -14.91
CA PHE A 87 -8.35 12.13 -15.03
C PHE A 87 -9.48 12.64 -14.12
N PHE A 88 -9.17 13.04 -12.90
CA PHE A 88 -10.16 13.42 -11.88
C PHE A 88 -10.32 14.94 -11.70
N GLY A 89 -9.64 15.75 -12.51
CA GLY A 89 -9.66 17.21 -12.36
C GLY A 89 -9.03 17.72 -11.07
N ALA A 90 -8.06 16.99 -10.52
CA ALA A 90 -7.30 17.32 -9.31
C ALA A 90 -5.97 18.01 -9.66
N SER A 91 -5.17 18.36 -8.64
CA SER A 91 -3.74 18.66 -8.80
C SER A 91 -2.87 17.46 -8.38
N GLN A 92 -1.62 17.42 -8.85
CA GLN A 92 -0.65 16.41 -8.39
C GLN A 92 -0.51 16.41 -6.86
N SER A 93 -0.56 17.59 -6.23
CA SER A 93 -0.47 17.72 -4.78
C SER A 93 -1.68 17.13 -4.07
N ASP A 94 -2.85 17.16 -4.70
CA ASP A 94 -4.04 16.50 -4.16
C ASP A 94 -3.88 14.99 -4.21
N VAL A 95 -3.35 14.44 -5.30
CA VAL A 95 -3.04 13.00 -5.39
C VAL A 95 -2.08 12.56 -4.29
N SER A 96 -0.98 13.28 -4.10
CA SER A 96 -0.02 13.00 -3.02
C SER A 96 -0.67 13.04 -1.62
N ARG A 97 -1.53 14.03 -1.37
CA ARG A 97 -2.22 14.17 -0.09
C ARG A 97 -3.24 13.05 0.12
N GLU A 98 -4.00 12.70 -0.91
CA GLU A 98 -5.02 11.65 -0.83
C GLU A 98 -4.41 10.27 -0.66
N LEU A 99 -3.28 9.97 -1.33
CA LEU A 99 -2.50 8.75 -1.07
C LEU A 99 -2.12 8.64 0.42
N ARG A 100 -1.60 9.72 0.99
CA ARG A 100 -1.20 9.75 2.41
C ARG A 100 -2.39 9.70 3.38
N ARG A 101 -3.55 10.22 2.99
CA ARG A 101 -4.75 10.29 3.84
C ARG A 101 -5.58 9.01 3.77
N LEU A 102 -5.80 8.48 2.58
CA LEU A 102 -6.69 7.34 2.37
C LEU A 102 -5.92 6.02 2.32
N GLY A 103 -4.61 6.02 2.04
CA GLY A 103 -3.80 4.81 2.03
C GLY A 103 -3.92 3.98 3.31
N PRO A 104 -3.76 4.56 4.52
CA PRO A 104 -3.92 3.81 5.76
C PRO A 104 -5.34 3.28 5.98
N LEU A 105 -6.37 4.04 5.60
CA LEU A 105 -7.76 3.59 5.70
C LEU A 105 -8.04 2.43 4.74
N LEU A 106 -7.58 2.53 3.49
CA LEU A 106 -7.75 1.47 2.50
C LEU A 106 -7.05 0.18 2.92
N LYS A 107 -5.90 0.25 3.63
CA LYS A 107 -5.26 -0.93 4.22
C LYS A 107 -6.11 -1.64 5.28
N GLN A 108 -6.99 -0.91 5.98
CA GLN A 108 -7.89 -1.50 6.99
C GLN A 108 -9.11 -2.18 6.34
N VAL A 109 -9.55 -1.68 5.18
CA VAL A 109 -10.78 -2.15 4.52
C VAL A 109 -10.49 -3.21 3.45
N LEU A 110 -9.36 -3.11 2.76
CA LEU A 110 -8.97 -4.08 1.74
C LEU A 110 -8.30 -5.29 2.39
N PRO A 111 -8.43 -6.48 1.80
CA PRO A 111 -7.59 -7.63 2.13
C PRO A 111 -6.17 -7.33 1.64
N CYS A 112 -5.41 -6.57 2.43
CA CYS A 112 -3.99 -6.37 2.19
C CYS A 112 -3.28 -7.65 2.66
N PRO A 113 -2.42 -8.27 1.83
CA PRO A 113 -1.56 -9.33 2.33
C PRO A 113 -0.76 -8.79 3.51
N GLU A 114 -0.60 -9.61 4.55
CA GLU A 114 0.30 -9.28 5.65
C GLU A 114 1.68 -8.99 5.06
N VAL A 115 2.12 -7.74 5.20
CA VAL A 115 3.48 -7.39 4.88
C VAL A 115 4.30 -7.96 6.02
N TRP A 116 5.01 -9.05 5.76
CA TRP A 116 5.96 -9.63 6.69
C TRP A 116 7.00 -8.56 6.99
N GLU A 117 6.93 -7.97 8.19
CA GLU A 117 7.95 -7.05 8.64
C GLU A 117 9.21 -7.85 8.95
N LEU A 118 10.35 -7.34 8.49
CA LEU A 118 11.66 -7.85 8.93
C LEU A 118 11.75 -7.62 10.43
N VAL A 119 11.58 -8.69 11.22
CA VAL A 119 11.82 -8.63 12.65
C VAL A 119 13.33 -8.35 12.82
N GLU A 120 13.64 -7.18 13.39
CA GLU A 120 15.03 -6.73 13.58
C GLU A 120 15.79 -7.61 14.58
N SER A 121 15.07 -8.38 15.40
CA SER A 121 15.63 -9.30 16.40
C SER A 121 15.02 -10.70 16.29
N GLU A 122 15.79 -11.71 16.69
CA GLU A 122 15.31 -13.08 16.90
C GLU A 122 14.30 -13.09 18.06
N GLN A 123 13.07 -12.69 17.80
CA GLN A 123 11.99 -12.90 18.75
C GLN A 123 11.63 -14.39 18.75
N PRO A 124 11.59 -15.03 19.92
CA PRO A 124 11.17 -16.42 19.99
C PRO A 124 9.72 -16.52 19.50
N LEU A 125 9.53 -17.21 18.38
CA LEU A 125 8.20 -17.51 17.85
C LEU A 125 7.39 -18.29 18.91
N SER A 126 6.15 -17.88 19.14
CA SER A 126 5.21 -18.64 19.97
C SER A 126 4.91 -20.00 19.33
N GLU A 127 4.42 -20.97 20.10
CA GLU A 127 4.07 -22.30 19.54
C GLU A 127 3.03 -22.22 18.42
N GLU A 128 2.15 -21.22 18.44
CA GLU A 128 1.13 -20.98 17.41
C GLU A 128 1.73 -20.40 16.12
N GLN A 129 2.87 -19.69 16.21
CA GLN A 129 3.56 -19.10 15.06
C GLN A 129 4.53 -20.09 14.39
N ARG A 130 4.84 -21.22 15.05
CA ARG A 130 5.73 -22.25 14.52
C ARG A 130 4.93 -23.24 13.69
N LEU A 131 5.11 -23.17 12.38
CA LEU A 131 4.59 -24.19 11.46
C LEU A 131 5.13 -25.57 11.85
N LYS A 132 4.23 -26.52 12.07
CA LYS A 132 4.58 -27.92 12.32
C LYS A 132 4.69 -28.67 11.00
N LEU A 133 5.56 -29.67 10.94
CA LEU A 133 5.72 -30.49 9.74
C LEU A 133 4.41 -31.14 9.27
N SER A 134 3.51 -31.45 10.21
CA SER A 134 2.17 -31.99 9.96
C SER A 134 1.19 -31.01 9.29
N GLU A 135 1.48 -29.71 9.35
CA GLU A 135 0.65 -28.65 8.77
C GLU A 135 1.06 -28.32 7.33
N LEU A 136 2.18 -28.90 6.86
CA LEU A 136 2.73 -28.70 5.53
C LEU A 136 2.21 -29.78 4.58
N ALA A 137 1.78 -29.35 3.39
CA ALA A 137 1.41 -30.29 2.34
C ALA A 137 2.61 -31.19 1.99
N ASP A 138 2.40 -32.50 2.06
CA ASP A 138 3.41 -33.54 1.76
C ASP A 138 4.70 -33.46 2.58
N GLY A 139 4.70 -32.73 3.72
CA GLY A 139 5.89 -32.51 4.55
C GLY A 139 6.98 -31.69 3.85
N GLN A 140 6.63 -30.97 2.77
CA GLN A 140 7.56 -30.15 1.99
C GLN A 140 7.26 -28.67 2.19
N VAL A 141 8.30 -27.85 2.31
CA VAL A 141 8.21 -26.39 2.27
C VAL A 141 8.85 -25.90 0.99
N LEU A 142 8.08 -25.21 0.16
CA LEU A 142 8.63 -24.42 -0.93
C LEU A 142 8.89 -23.01 -0.42
N ILE A 143 10.16 -22.67 -0.22
CA ILE A 143 10.55 -21.30 0.13
C ILE A 143 11.02 -20.62 -1.15
N ASP A 144 10.18 -19.72 -1.70
CA ASP A 144 10.56 -18.91 -2.84
C ASP A 144 11.42 -17.73 -2.36
N ALA A 145 12.73 -17.87 -2.54
CA ALA A 145 13.72 -16.88 -2.15
C ALA A 145 14.20 -16.12 -3.39
N THR A 146 13.70 -14.90 -3.60
CA THR A 146 14.27 -13.99 -4.61
C THR A 146 15.37 -13.15 -3.98
N GLU A 147 16.56 -13.12 -4.60
CA GLU A 147 17.62 -12.15 -4.27
C GLU A 147 17.04 -10.73 -4.34
N GLN A 148 17.03 -10.00 -3.21
CA GLN A 148 16.58 -8.62 -3.17
C GLN A 148 17.80 -7.67 -3.29
N PRO A 149 17.72 -6.63 -4.13
CA PRO A 149 18.80 -5.66 -4.24
C PRO A 149 18.86 -4.81 -2.95
N ILE A 150 20.01 -4.80 -2.29
CA ILE A 150 20.25 -3.95 -1.13
C ILE A 150 21.07 -2.72 -1.50
N TYR A 151 20.99 -1.69 -0.66
CA TYR A 151 21.86 -0.52 -0.81
C TYR A 151 23.31 -0.91 -0.50
N ARG A 152 24.24 -0.35 -1.26
CA ARG A 152 25.67 -0.59 -1.03
C ARG A 152 26.08 -0.02 0.33
N SER A 153 26.53 -0.87 1.24
CA SER A 153 27.09 -0.44 2.53
C SER A 153 28.32 0.46 2.32
N GLN A 154 28.41 1.52 3.14
CA GLN A 154 29.57 2.39 3.15
C GLN A 154 30.74 1.78 3.93
N ASP A 155 30.45 0.93 4.91
CA ASP A 155 31.48 0.17 5.61
C ASP A 155 32.15 -0.84 4.66
N SER A 156 33.47 -0.96 4.79
CA SER A 156 34.29 -1.72 3.85
C SER A 156 34.23 -3.22 4.09
N ALA A 157 34.06 -3.65 5.34
CA ALA A 157 34.00 -5.05 5.72
C ALA A 157 32.68 -5.67 5.28
N THR A 158 31.55 -5.04 5.65
CA THR A 158 30.20 -5.44 5.22
C THR A 158 30.07 -5.45 3.71
N ARG A 159 30.53 -4.39 3.03
CA ARG A 159 30.52 -4.34 1.56
C ARG A 159 31.23 -5.52 0.90
N LYS A 160 32.34 -6.00 1.49
CA LYS A 160 33.10 -7.13 0.95
C LYS A 160 32.38 -8.45 1.20
N ALA A 161 31.69 -8.59 2.32
CA ALA A 161 30.85 -9.75 2.62
C ALA A 161 29.66 -9.85 1.66
N ASP A 162 28.98 -8.73 1.38
CA ASP A 162 27.81 -8.68 0.49
C ASP A 162 28.18 -8.72 -1.01
N TYR A 163 29.48 -8.74 -1.33
CA TYR A 163 29.94 -8.69 -2.71
C TYR A 163 29.95 -10.08 -3.34
N SER A 164 28.87 -10.39 -4.08
CA SER A 164 28.68 -11.64 -4.84
C SER A 164 29.74 -11.90 -5.95
N GLY A 165 30.63 -10.93 -6.24
CA GLY A 165 31.73 -11.09 -7.21
C GLY A 165 31.32 -11.10 -8.69
N LYS A 166 30.02 -11.25 -8.99
CA LYS A 166 29.52 -11.41 -10.36
C LYS A 166 28.52 -10.33 -10.82
N LYS A 167 28.17 -9.35 -9.97
CA LYS A 167 27.09 -8.38 -10.28
C LYS A 167 27.46 -6.94 -9.90
N THR A 168 26.94 -5.99 -10.68
CA THR A 168 26.94 -4.53 -10.42
C THR A 168 25.97 -4.12 -9.31
N VAL A 169 25.18 -5.08 -8.81
CA VAL A 169 24.18 -4.93 -7.75
C VAL A 169 24.63 -5.82 -6.58
N TYR A 170 24.32 -5.41 -5.35
CA TYR A 170 24.52 -6.19 -4.14
C TYR A 170 23.22 -6.94 -3.83
N PRO A 171 23.05 -8.21 -4.25
CA PRO A 171 21.91 -9.01 -3.86
C PRO A 171 22.11 -9.51 -2.43
N GLN A 172 21.07 -9.43 -1.60
CA GLN A 172 21.02 -10.14 -0.33
C GLN A 172 19.95 -11.23 -0.45
N ASN A 173 20.31 -12.46 -0.06
CA ASN A 173 19.34 -13.54 0.04
C ASN A 173 18.92 -13.65 1.51
N THR A 174 17.83 -12.97 1.87
CA THR A 174 17.30 -12.90 3.23
C THR A 174 17.07 -14.26 3.89
N ILE A 175 16.96 -15.32 3.09
CA ILE A 175 16.76 -16.69 3.55
C ILE A 175 18.05 -17.49 3.66
N CYS A 176 19.10 -17.26 2.88
CA CYS A 176 20.33 -18.06 2.97
C CYS A 176 21.37 -17.48 3.95
N ASP A 177 21.35 -16.17 4.17
CA ASP A 177 22.40 -15.48 4.95
C ASP A 177 22.12 -15.45 6.47
N ARG A 178 21.03 -16.09 6.94
CA ARG A 178 20.51 -16.04 8.32
C ARG A 178 20.26 -17.40 8.99
N TRP A 179 20.72 -18.51 8.40
CA TRP A 179 20.67 -19.85 9.02
C TRP A 179 22.07 -20.41 9.27
#